data_AF-A0A660ZRT3-F1
#
_entry.id   AF-A0A660ZRT3-F1
#
_cell.length_a   1.000
_cell.length_b   1.000
_cell.length_c   1.000
_cell.angle_alpha   90.00
_cell.angle_beta   90.00
_cell.angle_gamma   90.00
#
_symmetry.space_group_name_H-M   'P 1'
#
loop_
_entity.id
_entity.type
_entity.pdbx_description
1 polymer ?
#
loop_
_entity_poly.entity_id
_entity_poly.type
_entity_poly.pdbx_seq_one_letter_code
_entity_poly.pdbx_strand_id
1 'polypeptide(L)'
;PFCGYNMGDYFAHWLEMGETGGDKMPRIFYVNWFRKDDKGKFVWPGFGENSRVLKWVFERCTGETDAQETPIGLLPADGALDTDGLDVSKADMDVLMAVDVENWKAALPSIEKHFEQFGDDLPKGLHDELEGLRKRLG
;
A
#
# COMPACT_ATOMS: atom_id res chain seq x y z
N PRO A 1 -13.91 11.64 -8.79
CA PRO A 1 -15.03 12.39 -9.41
C PRO A 1 -16.44 11.79 -9.15
N PHE A 2 -16.63 11.00 -8.08
CA PHE A 2 -17.89 10.26 -7.83
C PHE A 2 -18.39 10.37 -6.38
N CYS A 3 -17.72 11.15 -5.52
CA CYS A 3 -18.21 11.37 -4.15
C CYS A 3 -19.39 12.35 -4.20
N GLY A 4 -20.50 11.98 -3.57
CA GLY A 4 -21.75 12.75 -3.59
C GLY A 4 -21.85 13.84 -2.50
N TYR A 5 -20.84 13.96 -1.64
CA TYR A 5 -20.78 14.91 -0.53
C TYR A 5 -19.32 15.31 -0.25
N ASN A 6 -19.09 16.05 0.85
CA ASN A 6 -17.76 16.51 1.24
C ASN A 6 -16.78 15.31 1.39
N MET A 7 -15.55 15.47 0.87
CA MET A 7 -14.57 14.38 0.94
C MET A 7 -13.95 14.17 2.32
N GLY A 8 -13.82 15.23 3.12
CA GLY A 8 -13.41 15.14 4.52
C GLY A 8 -14.38 14.29 5.33
N ASP A 9 -15.68 14.58 5.21
CA ASP A 9 -16.75 13.77 5.80
C ASP A 9 -16.71 12.32 5.30
N TYR A 10 -16.41 12.11 4.01
CA TYR A 10 -16.28 10.76 3.46
C TYR A 10 -15.12 10.00 4.09
N PHE A 11 -13.98 10.64 4.28
CA PHE A 11 -12.86 10.02 4.99
C PHE A 11 -13.20 9.76 6.47
N ALA A 12 -13.90 10.68 7.14
CA ALA A 12 -14.37 10.49 8.51
C ALA A 12 -15.29 9.26 8.62
N HIS A 13 -16.20 9.10 7.67
CA HIS A 13 -17.11 7.95 7.62
C HIS A 13 -16.34 6.63 7.47
N TRP A 14 -15.27 6.57 6.67
CA TRP A 14 -14.42 5.38 6.57
C TRP A 14 -13.75 5.02 7.90
N LEU A 15 -13.29 6.02 8.65
CA LEU A 15 -12.70 5.82 9.98
C LEU A 15 -13.76 5.30 10.98
N GLU A 16 -14.93 5.92 11.00
CA GLU A 16 -16.07 5.51 11.86
C GLU A 16 -16.51 4.07 11.58
N MET A 17 -16.57 3.68 10.31
CA MET A 17 -16.87 2.30 9.91
C MET A 17 -15.80 1.32 10.40
N GLY A 18 -14.53 1.73 10.37
CA GLY A 18 -13.41 0.97 10.92
C GLY A 18 -13.57 0.72 12.42
N GLU A 19 -13.88 1.77 13.18
CA GLU A 19 -14.12 1.70 14.62
C GLU A 19 -15.34 0.84 14.97
N THR A 20 -16.43 1.00 14.23
CA THR A 20 -17.68 0.27 14.42
C THR A 20 -17.52 -1.22 14.11
N GLY A 21 -16.81 -1.56 13.03
CA GLY A 21 -16.60 -2.95 12.61
C GLY A 21 -15.53 -3.68 13.41
N GLY A 22 -14.55 -2.95 13.96
CA GLY A 22 -13.49 -3.51 14.81
C GLY A 22 -12.73 -4.65 14.13
N ASP A 23 -12.64 -5.79 14.82
CA ASP A 23 -11.93 -6.99 14.39
C ASP A 23 -12.57 -7.70 13.17
N LYS A 24 -13.79 -7.33 12.80
CA LYS A 24 -14.51 -7.88 11.64
C LYS A 24 -14.21 -7.13 10.34
N MET A 25 -13.50 -6.01 10.41
CA MET A 25 -13.17 -5.24 9.22
C MET A 25 -12.23 -6.02 8.29
N PRO A 26 -12.41 -5.91 6.96
CA PRO A 26 -11.51 -6.54 6.01
C PRO A 26 -10.12 -5.90 6.09
N ARG A 27 -9.10 -6.70 5.80
CA ARG A 27 -7.73 -6.19 5.59
C ARG A 27 -7.70 -5.31 4.33
N ILE A 28 -6.96 -4.20 4.39
CA ILE A 28 -6.76 -3.28 3.26
C ILE A 28 -5.36 -3.54 2.67
N PHE A 29 -5.30 -3.66 1.35
CA PHE A 29 -4.04 -3.87 0.61
C PHE A 29 -3.89 -2.81 -0.48
N TYR A 30 -2.66 -2.35 -0.68
CA TYR A 30 -2.27 -1.51 -1.80
C TYR A 30 -1.44 -2.32 -2.77
N VAL A 31 -1.75 -2.27 -4.07
CA VAL A 31 -1.03 -3.02 -5.12
C VAL A 31 -0.53 -2.08 -6.21
N ASN A 32 0.67 -2.35 -6.72
CA ASN A 32 1.24 -1.65 -7.86
C ASN A 32 1.75 -2.66 -8.90
N TRP A 33 0.95 -2.90 -9.94
CA TRP A 33 1.30 -3.80 -11.05
C TRP A 33 2.26 -3.18 -12.06
N PHE A 34 2.57 -1.89 -11.93
CA PHE A 34 3.18 -1.07 -12.98
C PHE A 34 4.58 -0.61 -12.64
N ARG A 35 5.21 -1.22 -11.62
CA ARG A 35 6.58 -0.89 -11.26
C ARG A 35 7.51 -1.19 -12.42
N LYS A 36 8.47 -0.29 -12.64
CA LYS A 36 9.48 -0.37 -13.69
C LYS A 36 10.89 -0.39 -13.10
N ASP A 37 11.81 -1.01 -13.81
CA ASP A 37 13.25 -0.89 -13.55
C ASP A 37 13.80 0.46 -14.03
N ASP A 38 15.10 0.66 -13.84
CA ASP A 38 15.87 1.84 -14.26
C ASP A 38 15.88 2.04 -15.79
N LYS A 39 15.61 0.98 -16.55
CA LYS A 39 15.50 0.99 -18.02
C LYS A 39 14.06 1.19 -18.51
N GLY A 40 13.10 1.33 -17.61
CA GLY A 40 11.69 1.56 -17.92
C GLY A 40 10.91 0.29 -18.31
N LYS A 41 11.49 -0.90 -18.13
CA LYS A 41 10.83 -2.19 -18.34
C LYS A 41 9.92 -2.48 -17.14
N PHE A 42 8.71 -2.97 -17.40
CA PHE A 42 7.85 -3.50 -16.32
C PHE A 42 8.48 -4.75 -15.70
N VAL A 43 8.62 -4.75 -14.37
CA VAL A 43 9.28 -5.83 -13.63
C VAL A 43 8.32 -6.95 -13.20
N TRP A 44 7.02 -6.67 -13.17
CA TRP A 44 5.98 -7.69 -12.96
C TRP A 44 5.25 -7.99 -14.28
N PRO A 45 5.03 -9.26 -14.64
CA PRO A 45 4.38 -9.64 -15.90
C PRO A 45 2.90 -9.18 -16.00
N GLY A 46 2.22 -9.01 -14.87
CA GLY A 46 0.85 -8.50 -14.86
C GLY A 46 -0.21 -9.48 -15.36
N PHE A 47 -1.35 -8.96 -15.82
CA PHE A 47 -2.46 -9.74 -16.39
C PHE A 47 -2.91 -10.90 -15.47
N GLY A 48 -2.90 -12.13 -15.98
CA GLY A 48 -3.29 -13.33 -15.24
C GLY A 48 -2.36 -13.62 -14.06
N GLU A 49 -1.09 -13.20 -14.13
CA GLU A 49 -0.11 -13.44 -13.07
C GLU A 49 -0.39 -12.64 -11.81
N ASN A 50 -1.21 -11.57 -11.89
CA ASN A 50 -1.71 -10.87 -10.71
C ASN A 50 -2.45 -11.79 -9.73
N SER A 51 -2.98 -12.93 -10.21
CA SER A 51 -3.56 -13.97 -9.35
C SER A 51 -2.60 -14.49 -8.27
N ARG A 52 -1.28 -14.45 -8.50
CA ARG A 52 -0.25 -14.87 -7.52
C ARG A 52 -0.13 -13.91 -6.35
N VAL A 53 -0.30 -12.61 -6.59
CA VAL A 53 -0.37 -11.62 -5.52
C VAL A 53 -1.73 -11.71 -4.80
N LEU A 54 -2.81 -12.03 -5.50
CA LEU A 54 -4.09 -12.31 -4.86
C LEU A 54 -4.04 -13.56 -3.98
N LYS A 55 -3.34 -14.62 -4.40
CA LYS A 55 -3.05 -15.81 -3.57
C LYS A 55 -2.40 -15.38 -2.25
N TRP A 56 -1.33 -14.57 -2.31
CA TRP A 56 -0.69 -14.04 -1.11
C TRP A 56 -1.63 -13.18 -0.25
N VAL A 57 -2.49 -12.35 -0.85
CA VAL A 57 -3.51 -11.59 -0.11
C VAL A 57 -4.47 -12.52 0.66
N PHE A 58 -4.91 -13.64 0.07
CA PHE A 58 -5.73 -14.62 0.76
C PHE A 58 -4.98 -15.28 1.92
N GLU A 59 -3.74 -15.73 1.67
CA GLU A 59 -2.87 -16.33 2.69
C GLU A 59 -2.57 -15.35 3.83
N ARG A 60 -2.45 -14.04 3.56
CA ARG A 60 -2.30 -13.01 4.59
C ARG A 60 -3.56 -12.83 5.44
N CYS A 61 -4.74 -13.05 4.87
CA CYS A 61 -6.00 -13.01 5.61
C CYS A 61 -6.20 -14.25 6.49
N THR A 62 -5.69 -15.42 6.07
CA THR A 62 -5.77 -16.70 6.82
C THR A 62 -4.60 -16.93 7.77
N GLY A 63 -3.52 -16.16 7.66
CA GLY A 63 -2.31 -16.31 8.47
C GLY A 63 -1.37 -17.42 7.97
N GLU A 64 -1.49 -17.80 6.70
CA GLU A 64 -0.75 -18.90 6.07
C GLU A 64 0.57 -18.45 5.42
N THR A 65 0.86 -17.15 5.41
CA THR A 65 2.09 -16.59 4.84
C THR A 65 2.64 -15.41 5.65
N ASP A 66 3.96 -15.28 5.62
CA ASP A 66 4.72 -14.24 6.31
C ASP A 66 4.76 -12.93 5.51
N ALA A 67 5.09 -11.85 6.23
CA ALA A 67 5.32 -10.54 5.67
C ALA A 67 6.50 -9.87 6.38
N GLN A 68 7.19 -8.99 5.66
CA GLN A 68 8.25 -8.15 6.21
C GLN A 68 7.70 -6.76 6.54
N GLU A 69 8.07 -6.25 7.72
CA GLU A 69 7.75 -4.88 8.11
C GLU A 69 8.58 -3.87 7.32
N THR A 70 7.91 -2.83 6.83
CA THR A 70 8.54 -1.69 6.16
C THR A 70 7.91 -0.40 6.65
N PRO A 71 8.52 0.77 6.40
CA PRO A 71 7.92 2.06 6.76
C PRO A 71 6.52 2.32 6.18
N ILE A 72 6.15 1.61 5.11
CA ILE A 72 4.88 1.77 4.39
C ILE A 72 3.88 0.64 4.67
N GLY A 73 4.17 -0.22 5.65
CA GLY A 73 3.35 -1.36 6.01
C GLY A 73 4.03 -2.70 5.74
N LEU A 74 3.23 -3.74 5.59
CA LEU A 74 3.70 -5.11 5.40
C LEU A 74 3.84 -5.45 3.92
N LEU A 75 5.04 -5.85 3.50
CA LEU A 75 5.30 -6.39 2.17
C LEU A 75 5.45 -7.92 2.23
N PRO A 76 5.28 -8.65 1.11
CA PRO A 76 5.63 -10.06 1.06
C PRO A 76 7.06 -10.29 1.55
N ALA A 77 7.25 -11.30 2.41
CA ALA A 77 8.58 -11.75 2.79
C ALA A 77 9.28 -12.40 1.58
N ASP A 78 10.60 -12.58 1.66
CA ASP A 78 11.34 -13.27 0.59
C ASP A 78 10.79 -14.68 0.36
N GLY A 79 10.49 -15.01 -0.90
CA GLY A 79 9.86 -16.29 -1.26
C GLY A 79 8.37 -16.44 -0.93
N ALA A 80 7.71 -15.43 -0.34
CA ALA A 80 6.29 -15.51 0.00
C ALA A 80 5.34 -15.39 -1.21
N LEU A 81 5.82 -14.82 -2.33
CA LEU A 81 5.09 -14.79 -3.58
C LEU A 81 5.42 -16.03 -4.41
N ASP A 82 4.36 -16.70 -4.88
CA ASP A 82 4.48 -17.84 -5.79
C ASP A 82 4.96 -17.37 -7.17
N THR A 83 6.23 -17.61 -7.47
CA THR A 83 6.85 -17.30 -8.76
C THR A 83 7.12 -18.56 -9.60
N ASP A 84 6.57 -19.72 -9.23
CA ASP A 84 6.81 -20.95 -9.98
C ASP A 84 6.27 -20.83 -11.42
N GLY A 85 7.11 -21.18 -12.39
CA GLY A 85 6.84 -21.02 -13.82
C GLY A 85 6.90 -19.57 -14.34
N LEU A 86 7.31 -18.59 -13.53
CA LEU A 86 7.55 -17.22 -14.00
C LEU A 86 9.01 -16.96 -14.38
N ASP A 87 9.22 -16.25 -15.49
CA ASP A 87 10.51 -15.67 -15.85
C ASP A 87 10.70 -14.31 -15.15
N VAL A 88 10.76 -14.34 -13.82
CA VAL A 88 11.03 -13.17 -12.98
C VAL A 88 12.34 -13.43 -12.23
N SER A 89 13.35 -12.61 -12.50
CA SER A 89 14.66 -12.79 -11.88
C SER A 89 14.64 -12.36 -10.40
N LYS A 90 15.63 -12.82 -9.62
CA LYS A 90 15.82 -12.33 -8.24
C LYS A 90 16.01 -10.81 -8.21
N ALA A 91 16.73 -10.24 -9.19
CA ALA A 91 16.91 -8.80 -9.29
C ALA A 91 15.58 -8.06 -9.56
N ASP A 92 14.70 -8.60 -10.41
CA ASP A 92 13.36 -8.03 -10.62
C ASP A 92 12.52 -8.11 -9.33
N MET A 93 12.61 -9.20 -8.56
CA MET A 93 11.96 -9.33 -7.26
C MET A 93 12.48 -8.33 -6.23
N ASP A 94 13.80 -8.11 -6.19
CA ASP A 94 14.40 -7.12 -5.29
C ASP A 94 13.92 -5.71 -5.66
N VAL A 95 13.81 -5.38 -6.95
CA VAL A 95 13.18 -4.13 -7.42
C VAL A 95 11.72 -4.07 -6.98
N LEU A 96 10.94 -5.14 -7.17
CA LEU A 96 9.52 -5.18 -6.79
C LEU A 96 9.29 -4.95 -5.30
N MET A 97 10.13 -5.52 -4.44
CA MET A 97 9.99 -5.47 -2.98
C MET A 97 10.70 -4.26 -2.34
N ALA A 98 11.51 -3.51 -3.09
CA ALA A 98 12.25 -2.38 -2.55
C ALA A 98 11.32 -1.25 -2.08
N VAL A 99 11.61 -0.68 -0.90
CA VAL A 99 11.01 0.57 -0.42
C VAL A 99 12.08 1.66 -0.46
N ASP A 100 11.95 2.59 -1.39
CA ASP A 100 12.84 3.73 -1.50
C ASP A 100 12.40 4.81 -0.51
N VAL A 101 13.06 4.83 0.65
CA VAL A 101 12.75 5.73 1.76
C VAL A 101 12.91 7.20 1.37
N GLU A 102 13.93 7.54 0.58
CA GLU A 102 14.18 8.92 0.19
C GLU A 102 13.13 9.42 -0.80
N ASN A 103 12.71 8.57 -1.75
CA ASN A 103 11.58 8.89 -2.63
C ASN A 103 10.26 9.03 -1.85
N TRP A 104 10.03 8.20 -0.82
CA TRP A 104 8.87 8.35 0.05
C TRP A 104 8.90 9.65 0.86
N LYS A 105 10.06 10.05 1.40
CA LYS A 105 10.22 11.36 2.06
C LYS A 105 9.95 12.50 1.10
N ALA A 106 10.45 12.42 -0.13
CA ALA A 106 10.19 13.41 -1.17
C ALA A 106 8.71 13.49 -1.57
N ALA A 107 7.94 12.42 -1.36
CA ALA A 107 6.49 12.38 -1.61
C ALA A 107 5.67 13.02 -0.48
N LEU A 108 6.17 13.07 0.77
CA LEU A 108 5.42 13.60 1.92
C LEU A 108 4.84 15.01 1.68
N PRO A 109 5.59 16.01 1.15
CA PRO A 109 5.03 17.34 0.89
C PRO A 109 3.87 17.33 -0.12
N SER A 110 3.86 16.37 -1.06
CA SER A 110 2.76 16.24 -2.02
C SER A 110 1.51 15.65 -1.37
N ILE A 111 1.68 14.73 -0.42
CA ILE A 111 0.57 14.18 0.37
C ILE A 111 0.00 15.27 1.28
N GLU A 112 0.85 16.04 1.96
CA GLU A 112 0.44 17.18 2.78
C GLU A 112 -0.33 18.21 1.97
N LYS A 113 0.20 18.62 0.81
CA LYS A 113 -0.48 19.56 -0.09
C LYS A 113 -1.83 19.02 -0.58
N HIS A 114 -1.95 17.72 -0.78
CA HIS A 114 -3.23 17.11 -1.12
C HIS A 114 -4.22 17.20 0.06
N PHE A 115 -3.75 16.93 1.27
CA PHE A 115 -4.53 16.99 2.50
C PHE A 115 -5.00 18.41 2.83
N GLU A 116 -4.19 19.43 2.58
CA GLU A 116 -4.55 20.85 2.73
C GLU A 116 -5.81 21.24 1.94
N GLN A 117 -6.13 20.54 0.86
CA GLN A 117 -7.31 20.82 0.03
C GLN A 117 -8.63 20.57 0.77
N PHE A 118 -8.61 19.79 1.84
CA PHE A 118 -9.81 19.45 2.63
C PHE A 118 -9.99 20.37 3.85
N GLY A 119 -9.01 21.23 4.16
CA GLY A 119 -9.10 22.21 5.25
C GLY A 119 -9.49 21.58 6.59
N ASP A 120 -10.41 22.23 7.31
CA ASP A 120 -10.89 21.80 8.63
C ASP A 120 -11.69 20.49 8.59
N ASP A 121 -12.15 20.06 7.41
CA ASP A 121 -12.92 18.82 7.25
C ASP A 121 -12.01 17.58 7.20
N LEU A 122 -10.68 17.73 7.11
CA LEU A 122 -9.80 16.57 7.12
C LEU A 122 -9.82 15.89 8.50
N PRO A 123 -10.18 14.60 8.58
CA PRO A 123 -10.20 13.89 9.85
C PRO A 123 -8.80 13.80 10.46
N LYS A 124 -8.72 13.99 11.79
CA LYS A 124 -7.48 13.83 12.55
C LYS A 124 -6.77 12.50 12.27
N GLY A 125 -7.51 11.41 12.06
CA GLY A 125 -6.94 10.10 11.77
C GLY A 125 -6.04 10.07 10.53
N LEU A 126 -6.35 10.84 9.48
CA LEU A 126 -5.49 10.92 8.29
C LEU A 126 -4.20 11.71 8.58
N HIS A 127 -4.29 12.79 9.36
CA HIS A 127 -3.11 13.50 9.83
C HIS A 127 -2.21 12.59 10.68
N ASP A 128 -2.80 11.81 11.58
CA ASP A 128 -2.06 10.88 12.45
C ASP A 128 -1.34 9.80 11.65
N GLU A 129 -1.96 9.25 10.61
CA GLU A 129 -1.32 8.26 9.73
C GLU A 129 -0.18 8.86 8.92
N LEU A 130 -0.31 10.10 8.42
CA LEU A 130 0.76 10.79 7.70
C LEU A 130 1.95 11.08 8.62
N GLU A 131 1.70 11.54 9.85
CA GLU A 131 2.75 11.74 10.85
C GLU A 131 3.38 10.41 11.30
N GLY A 132 2.59 9.34 11.38
CA GLY A 132 3.09 7.99 11.61
C GLY A 132 4.03 7.53 10.49
N LEU A 133 3.66 7.76 9.23
CA LEU A 133 4.50 7.47 8.07
C LEU A 133 5.81 8.28 8.13
N ARG A 134 5.73 9.58 8.40
CA ARG A 134 6.90 10.46 8.54
C ARG A 134 7.89 9.91 9.57
N LYS A 135 7.41 9.51 10.75
CA LYS A 135 8.25 8.91 11.81
C LYS A 135 8.89 7.59 11.38
N ARG A 136 8.16 6.72 10.68
CA ARG A 136 8.69 5.43 10.20
C ARG A 136 9.75 5.60 9.11
N LEU A 137 9.69 6.68 8.34
CA LEU A 137 10.68 6.98 7.29
C LEU A 137 11.99 7.58 7.84
N GLY A 138 11.98 8.14 9.05
CA GLY A 138 13.15 8.71 9.72
C GLY A 138 13.38 10.19 9.41
#